data_AF-A0AAP2GLK9-F1
#
_entry.id   AF-A0AAP2GLK9-F1
#
_cell.length_a   1.000
_cell.length_b   1.000
_cell.length_c   1.000
_cell.angle_alpha   90.00
_cell.angle_beta   90.00
_cell.angle_gamma   90.00
#
_symmetry.space_group_name_H-M   'P 1'
#
loop_
_entity.id
_entity.type
_entity.pdbx_description
1 polymer ?
#
loop_
_entity_poly.entity_id
_entity_poly.type
_entity_poly.pdbx_seq_one_letter_code
_entity_poly.pdbx_strand_id
1 'polypeptide(L)'
;MKFALINGSKIEATKGAKGVCPSCGSELIAKCGEFKINHWAHKGVHNCDPWWENETEWHRLWKNNFPVAWQETPLLDQLTGEKHIADVKTEHGVVIEFQHSPINAQERMAREKFYMNMIWIVDGARLKKDYPRFCKGRNDLRATQKKGLFIIDFPDECFPSSWLASSVPVIFDFRGVASIDDPGDIRHGLYCLFPRHSSGHFFLAAIPRTSLIVNLLNGNFPIKLASTDSVKQIEVMKPSGSFRRRESPYYLERGRWKRRRHL
;
A
#
# COMPACT_ATOMS: atom_id res chain seq x y z
N MET A 1 5.60 -18.22 3.40
CA MET A 1 4.64 -17.78 4.44
C MET A 1 5.38 -17.45 5.71
N LYS A 2 4.90 -16.47 6.48
CA LYS A 2 5.39 -16.13 7.82
C LYS A 2 4.99 -17.18 8.83
N PHE A 3 3.72 -17.61 8.77
CA PHE A 3 3.11 -18.46 9.78
C PHE A 3 2.73 -19.83 9.24
N ALA A 4 2.81 -20.83 10.11
CA ALA A 4 2.14 -22.11 10.00
C ALA A 4 1.31 -22.33 11.26
N LEU A 5 0.32 -23.22 11.17
CA LEU A 5 -0.43 -23.69 12.34
C LEU A 5 0.31 -24.85 13.00
N ILE A 6 0.60 -24.72 14.28
CA ILE A 6 1.09 -25.80 15.16
C ILE A 6 0.17 -25.81 16.38
N ASN A 7 -0.51 -26.93 16.63
CA ASN A 7 -1.53 -27.05 17.68
C ASN A 7 -2.59 -25.93 17.63
N GLY A 8 -3.03 -25.56 16.43
CA GLY A 8 -4.02 -24.50 16.20
C GLY A 8 -3.50 -23.06 16.33
N SER A 9 -2.25 -22.86 16.73
CA SER A 9 -1.65 -21.53 16.90
C SER A 9 -0.78 -21.14 15.70
N LYS A 10 -0.81 -19.86 15.30
CA LYS A 10 0.10 -19.30 14.28
C LYS A 10 1.51 -19.18 14.87
N ILE A 11 2.47 -19.89 14.28
CA ILE A 11 3.88 -19.93 14.72
C ILE A 11 4.80 -19.56 13.56
N GLU A 12 5.82 -18.75 13.84
CA GLU A 12 6.87 -18.42 12.87
C GLU A 12 7.83 -19.59 12.63
N ALA A 13 8.51 -19.58 11.49
CA ALA A 13 9.40 -20.66 11.11
C ALA A 13 10.59 -20.77 12.08
N THR A 14 10.73 -21.94 12.70
CA THR A 14 11.87 -22.31 13.57
C THR A 14 12.58 -23.52 12.98
N LYS A 15 13.91 -23.59 13.15
CA LYS A 15 14.74 -24.58 12.46
C LYS A 15 14.28 -26.01 12.78
N GLY A 16 14.01 -26.80 11.74
CA GLY A 16 13.56 -28.19 11.85
C GLY A 16 12.07 -28.36 12.12
N ALA A 17 11.32 -27.28 12.34
CA ALA A 17 9.89 -27.36 12.62
C ALA A 17 9.07 -27.75 11.38
N LYS A 18 7.93 -28.37 11.66
CA LYS A 18 6.86 -28.69 10.71
C LYS A 18 5.57 -28.08 11.21
N GLY A 19 4.69 -27.70 10.30
CA GLY A 19 3.40 -27.14 10.63
C GLY A 19 2.39 -27.38 9.52
N VAL A 20 1.21 -26.80 9.67
CA VAL A 20 0.12 -26.92 8.70
C VAL A 20 -0.16 -25.57 8.05
N CYS A 21 -0.40 -25.56 6.74
CA CYS A 21 -0.78 -24.35 6.03
C CYS A 21 -2.16 -23.87 6.51
N PRO A 22 -2.29 -22.64 7.02
CA PRO A 22 -3.59 -22.09 7.45
C PRO A 22 -4.57 -21.95 6.28
N SER A 23 -4.07 -21.89 5.04
CA SER A 23 -4.90 -21.81 3.84
C SER A 23 -5.34 -23.21 3.38
N CYS A 24 -4.46 -24.07 2.89
CA CYS A 24 -4.88 -25.33 2.29
C CYS A 24 -4.85 -26.56 3.21
N GLY A 25 -4.36 -26.43 4.44
CA GLY A 25 -4.22 -27.58 5.36
C GLY A 25 -3.05 -28.53 5.03
N SER A 26 -2.27 -28.27 3.99
CA SER A 26 -1.12 -29.11 3.62
C SER A 26 0.08 -28.91 4.57
N GLU A 27 0.96 -29.91 4.64
CA GLU A 27 2.19 -29.87 5.45
C GLU A 27 3.15 -28.77 4.97
N LEU A 28 3.62 -27.95 5.91
CA LEU A 28 4.65 -26.93 5.73
C LEU A 28 5.95 -27.36 6.42
N ILE A 29 7.08 -27.04 5.78
CA ILE A 29 8.42 -27.20 6.32
C ILE A 29 9.06 -25.84 6.57
N ALA A 30 9.70 -25.68 7.73
CA ALA A 30 10.43 -24.46 8.05
C ALA A 30 11.72 -24.38 7.22
N LYS A 31 11.91 -23.26 6.53
CA LYS A 31 13.13 -22.89 5.82
C LYS A 31 13.84 -21.81 6.63
N CYS A 32 14.87 -22.21 7.35
CA CYS A 32 15.67 -21.32 8.20
C CYS A 32 17.12 -21.34 7.76
N GLY A 33 17.72 -20.17 7.55
CA GLY A 33 19.10 -20.02 7.10
C GLY A 33 19.54 -18.56 7.14
N GLU A 34 20.79 -18.30 6.79
CA GLU A 34 21.40 -16.97 6.95
C GLU A 34 21.08 -16.01 5.79
N PHE A 35 20.74 -16.54 4.62
CA PHE A 35 20.58 -15.74 3.39
C PHE A 35 19.16 -15.25 3.12
N LYS A 36 18.16 -15.98 3.58
CA LYS A 36 16.74 -15.66 3.34
C LYS A 36 16.05 -15.53 4.69
N ILE A 37 15.08 -14.62 4.75
CA ILE A 37 14.21 -14.52 5.92
C ILE A 37 13.59 -15.89 6.22
N ASN A 38 13.57 -16.27 7.50
CA ASN A 38 12.95 -17.52 7.92
C ASN A 38 11.48 -17.52 7.47
N HIS A 39 11.07 -18.60 6.81
CA HIS A 39 9.73 -18.73 6.26
C HIS A 39 9.29 -20.19 6.22
N TRP A 40 7.99 -20.39 6.14
CA TRP A 40 7.38 -21.66 5.84
C TRP A 40 7.19 -21.85 4.34
N ALA A 41 7.45 -23.06 3.87
CA ALA A 41 7.21 -23.50 2.50
C ALA A 41 6.43 -24.81 2.48
N HIS A 42 5.59 -25.03 1.47
CA HIS A 42 4.94 -26.32 1.29
C HIS A 42 5.96 -27.44 1.10
N LYS A 43 5.64 -28.62 1.63
CA LYS A 43 6.42 -29.83 1.38
C LYS A 43 6.15 -30.30 -0.04
N GLY A 44 7.09 -30.03 -0.95
CA GLY A 44 6.98 -30.33 -2.38
C GLY A 44 6.60 -29.10 -3.22
N VAL A 45 6.35 -29.30 -4.51
CA VAL A 45 5.93 -28.22 -5.44
C VAL A 45 4.42 -28.05 -5.32
N HIS A 46 3.99 -27.30 -4.32
CA HIS A 46 2.59 -26.98 -4.10
C HIS A 46 2.46 -25.47 -3.91
N ASN A 47 1.77 -24.81 -4.83
CA ASN A 47 1.37 -23.42 -4.66
C ASN A 47 -0.13 -23.36 -4.34
N CYS A 48 -0.47 -23.04 -3.09
CA CYS A 48 -1.87 -22.99 -2.66
C CYS A 48 -2.54 -21.64 -2.93
N ASP A 49 -1.77 -20.64 -3.39
CA ASP A 49 -2.29 -19.30 -3.69
C ASP A 49 -1.49 -18.73 -4.88
N PRO A 50 -2.12 -18.51 -6.05
CA PRO A 50 -1.42 -17.98 -7.21
C PRO A 50 -0.89 -16.55 -7.00
N TRP A 51 -1.40 -15.81 -6.01
CA TRP A 51 -0.95 -14.47 -5.64
C TRP A 51 0.23 -14.47 -4.66
N TRP A 52 0.69 -15.65 -4.26
CA TRP A 52 1.81 -15.80 -3.34
C TRP A 52 3.11 -15.22 -3.93
N GLU A 53 3.68 -14.23 -3.25
CA GLU A 53 4.98 -13.66 -3.59
C GLU A 53 6.06 -14.01 -2.55
N ASN A 54 7.33 -13.88 -2.97
CA ASN A 54 8.44 -13.94 -2.03
C ASN A 54 8.44 -12.70 -1.14
N GLU A 55 8.50 -12.93 0.16
CA GLU A 55 8.44 -11.87 1.13
C GLU A 55 9.79 -11.19 1.35
N THR A 56 9.82 -9.86 1.22
CA THR A 56 11.00 -9.04 1.51
C THR A 56 11.00 -8.56 2.96
N GLU A 57 12.14 -8.04 3.42
CA GLU A 57 12.23 -7.40 4.74
C GLU A 57 11.26 -6.22 4.86
N TRP A 58 11.15 -5.37 3.83
CA TRP A 58 10.19 -4.27 3.79
C TRP A 58 8.75 -4.75 4.01
N HIS A 59 8.36 -5.82 3.31
CA HIS A 59 7.04 -6.42 3.44
C HIS A 59 6.84 -6.95 4.89
N ARG A 60 7.79 -7.74 5.42
CA ARG A 60 7.73 -8.27 6.80
C ARG A 60 7.58 -7.14 7.83
N LEU A 61 8.38 -6.08 7.71
CA LEU A 61 8.33 -4.93 8.63
C LEU A 61 6.98 -4.24 8.60
N TRP A 62 6.39 -4.08 7.42
CA TRP A 62 5.04 -3.53 7.29
C TRP A 62 3.98 -4.40 7.98
N LYS A 63 3.96 -5.72 7.73
CA LYS A 63 3.05 -6.67 8.40
C LYS A 63 3.21 -6.67 9.92
N ASN A 64 4.44 -6.52 10.41
CA ASN A 64 4.74 -6.51 11.84
C ASN A 64 4.14 -5.32 12.62
N ASN A 65 3.60 -4.30 11.94
CA ASN A 65 2.85 -3.22 12.60
C ASN A 65 1.43 -3.64 13.03
N PHE A 66 0.97 -4.83 12.65
CA PHE A 66 -0.39 -5.31 12.90
C PHE A 66 -0.40 -6.56 13.78
N PRO A 67 -1.49 -6.84 14.52
CA PRO A 67 -1.62 -8.07 15.32
C PRO A 67 -1.42 -9.35 14.49
N VAL A 68 -0.78 -10.36 15.08
CA VAL A 68 -0.55 -11.67 14.44
C VAL A 68 -1.84 -12.31 13.93
N ALA A 69 -2.95 -12.12 14.65
CA ALA A 69 -4.26 -12.63 14.24
C ALA A 69 -4.69 -12.09 12.87
N TRP A 70 -4.35 -10.85 12.54
CA TRP A 70 -4.75 -10.17 11.29
C TRP A 70 -3.85 -10.51 10.11
N GLN A 71 -2.59 -10.88 10.37
CA GLN A 71 -1.60 -11.16 9.33
C GLN A 71 -1.84 -12.51 8.63
N GLU A 72 -1.60 -12.60 7.33
CA GLU A 72 -1.73 -13.81 6.51
C GLU A 72 -3.09 -14.50 6.72
N THR A 73 -4.17 -13.76 6.45
CA THR A 73 -5.55 -14.21 6.69
C THR A 73 -6.14 -14.85 5.43
N PRO A 74 -6.43 -16.17 5.44
CA PRO A 74 -7.07 -16.80 4.30
C PRO A 74 -8.52 -16.34 4.15
N LEU A 75 -8.91 -16.01 2.92
CA LEU A 75 -10.25 -15.60 2.53
C LEU A 75 -10.75 -16.49 1.39
N LEU A 76 -12.04 -16.83 1.45
CA LEU A 76 -12.72 -17.70 0.49
C LEU A 76 -13.89 -16.93 -0.09
N ASP A 77 -13.92 -16.78 -1.40
CA ASP A 77 -15.11 -16.38 -2.13
C ASP A 77 -16.07 -17.57 -2.18
N GLN A 78 -17.23 -17.43 -1.54
CA GLN A 78 -18.23 -18.49 -1.43
C GLN A 78 -18.92 -18.79 -2.77
N LEU A 79 -18.93 -17.84 -3.71
CA LEU A 79 -19.61 -18.00 -5.00
C LEU A 79 -18.71 -18.73 -6.01
N THR A 80 -17.43 -18.37 -6.05
CA THR A 80 -16.47 -18.94 -7.00
C THR A 80 -15.69 -20.11 -6.43
N GLY A 81 -15.61 -20.23 -5.10
CA GLY A 81 -14.72 -21.16 -4.41
C GLY A 81 -13.25 -20.71 -4.41
N GLU A 82 -12.95 -19.53 -4.94
CA GLU A 82 -11.60 -18.98 -5.03
C GLU A 82 -11.07 -18.61 -3.63
N LYS A 83 -9.81 -18.95 -3.37
CA LYS A 83 -9.17 -18.77 -2.06
C LYS A 83 -7.84 -18.04 -2.19
N HIS A 84 -7.69 -16.97 -1.41
CA HIS A 84 -6.46 -16.18 -1.35
C HIS A 84 -6.10 -15.79 0.08
N ILE A 85 -4.84 -15.48 0.30
CA ILE A 85 -4.31 -15.08 1.61
C ILE A 85 -4.05 -13.58 1.56
N ALA A 86 -4.83 -12.83 2.35
CA ALA A 86 -4.58 -11.40 2.54
C ALA A 86 -3.35 -11.20 3.43
N ASP A 87 -2.49 -10.24 3.08
CA ASP A 87 -1.32 -9.90 3.89
C ASP A 87 -1.70 -9.46 5.30
N VAL A 88 -2.68 -8.56 5.40
CA VAL A 88 -3.37 -8.18 6.65
C VAL A 88 -4.86 -8.01 6.39
N LYS A 89 -5.69 -8.57 7.27
CA LYS A 89 -7.11 -8.25 7.37
C LYS A 89 -7.41 -7.72 8.77
N THR A 90 -7.75 -6.44 8.85
CA THR A 90 -8.15 -5.80 10.10
C THR A 90 -9.47 -6.37 10.63
N GLU A 91 -9.70 -6.26 11.94
CA GLU A 91 -10.99 -6.64 12.54
C GLU A 91 -12.15 -5.77 12.03
N HIS A 92 -11.84 -4.56 11.54
CA HIS A 92 -12.77 -3.61 10.93
C HIS A 92 -13.10 -3.94 9.46
N GLY A 93 -12.63 -5.09 8.95
CA GLY A 93 -12.97 -5.59 7.62
C GLY A 93 -12.18 -4.96 6.47
N VAL A 94 -11.12 -4.20 6.76
CA VAL A 94 -10.19 -3.65 5.74
C VAL A 94 -9.08 -4.66 5.47
N VAL A 95 -8.89 -5.01 4.19
CA VAL A 95 -7.73 -5.76 3.70
C VAL A 95 -6.61 -4.79 3.33
N ILE A 96 -5.37 -5.12 3.69
CA ILE A 96 -4.18 -4.35 3.36
C ILE A 96 -3.23 -5.30 2.65
N GLU A 97 -2.87 -4.97 1.42
CA GLU A 97 -1.90 -5.72 0.63
C GLU A 97 -0.61 -4.90 0.45
N PHE A 98 0.54 -5.53 0.63
CA PHE A 98 1.85 -4.88 0.49
C PHE A 98 2.50 -5.30 -0.82
N GLN A 99 2.65 -4.35 -1.75
CA GLN A 99 3.24 -4.63 -3.04
C GLN A 99 4.69 -4.13 -3.13
N HIS A 100 5.62 -5.08 -3.18
CA HIS A 100 7.01 -4.83 -3.55
C HIS A 100 7.27 -5.24 -4.99
N SER A 101 6.94 -6.48 -5.38
CA SER A 101 7.28 -7.00 -6.71
C SER A 101 6.49 -6.31 -7.84
N PRO A 102 6.91 -6.44 -9.12
CA PRO A 102 6.07 -6.02 -10.23
C PRO A 102 4.73 -6.76 -10.24
N ILE A 103 3.62 -6.03 -10.23
CA ILE A 103 2.27 -6.56 -10.42
C ILE A 103 1.71 -6.06 -11.74
N ASN A 104 1.08 -6.95 -12.51
CA ASN A 104 0.42 -6.56 -13.75
C ASN A 104 -0.99 -6.00 -13.47
N ALA A 105 -1.56 -5.27 -14.43
CA ALA A 105 -2.85 -4.61 -14.22
C ALA A 105 -4.02 -5.59 -14.00
N GLN A 106 -4.01 -6.75 -14.66
CA GLN A 106 -5.07 -7.75 -14.54
C GLN A 106 -5.09 -8.36 -13.14
N GLU A 107 -3.91 -8.73 -12.61
CA GLU A 107 -3.78 -9.25 -11.26
C GLU A 107 -4.16 -8.23 -10.21
N ARG A 108 -3.72 -6.97 -10.35
CA ARG A 108 -4.15 -5.87 -9.46
C ARG A 108 -5.68 -5.74 -9.45
N MET A 109 -6.32 -5.74 -10.62
CA MET A 109 -7.77 -5.65 -10.74
C MET A 109 -8.49 -6.88 -10.14
N ALA A 110 -7.93 -8.08 -10.32
CA ALA A 110 -8.49 -9.31 -9.75
C ALA A 110 -8.45 -9.27 -8.21
N ARG A 111 -7.31 -8.86 -7.62
CA ARG A 111 -7.16 -8.66 -6.17
C ARG A 111 -8.13 -7.60 -5.63
N GLU A 112 -8.21 -6.45 -6.30
CA GLU A 112 -9.15 -5.36 -5.95
C GLU A 112 -10.61 -5.84 -5.98
N LYS A 113 -10.99 -6.64 -6.97
CA LYS A 113 -12.34 -7.21 -7.10
C LYS A 113 -12.62 -8.26 -6.02
N PHE A 114 -11.65 -9.12 -5.72
CA PHE A 114 -11.80 -10.20 -4.75
C PHE A 114 -11.92 -9.66 -3.31
N TYR A 115 -11.01 -8.78 -2.90
CA TYR A 115 -11.01 -8.26 -1.53
C TYR A 115 -12.02 -7.13 -1.31
N MET A 116 -12.37 -6.39 -2.35
CA MET A 116 -13.29 -5.24 -2.34
C MET A 116 -12.86 -4.10 -1.40
N ASN A 117 -13.00 -4.30 -0.09
CA ASN A 117 -12.69 -3.32 0.94
C ASN A 117 -11.20 -3.37 1.31
N MET A 118 -10.35 -2.90 0.39
CA MET A 118 -8.90 -3.00 0.54
C MET A 118 -8.16 -1.69 0.29
N ILE A 119 -6.90 -1.65 0.72
CA ILE A 119 -5.93 -0.63 0.36
C ILE A 119 -4.62 -1.27 -0.09
N TRP A 120 -3.89 -0.56 -0.94
CA TRP A 120 -2.52 -0.92 -1.32
C TRP A 120 -1.51 -0.11 -0.52
N ILE A 121 -0.47 -0.76 -0.01
CA ILE A 121 0.76 -0.10 0.41
C ILE A 121 1.88 -0.58 -0.52
N VAL A 122 2.54 0.35 -1.20
CA VAL A 122 3.47 0.07 -2.30
C VAL A 122 4.87 0.55 -1.93
N ASP A 123 5.86 -0.29 -2.18
CA ASP A 123 7.27 0.09 -2.05
C ASP A 123 7.66 1.03 -3.20
N GLY A 124 7.59 2.33 -2.93
CA GLY A 124 8.01 3.39 -3.84
C GLY A 124 9.54 3.58 -3.88
N ALA A 125 10.29 2.93 -2.99
CA ALA A 125 11.74 2.97 -2.97
C ALA A 125 12.39 1.89 -3.87
N ARG A 126 11.62 0.87 -4.28
CA ARG A 126 12.12 -0.25 -5.09
C ARG A 126 12.79 0.17 -6.40
N LEU A 127 12.14 1.03 -7.19
CA LEU A 127 12.69 1.46 -8.47
C LEU A 127 13.42 2.79 -8.31
N LYS A 128 14.70 2.84 -8.74
CA LYS A 128 15.57 4.02 -8.63
C LYS A 128 14.97 5.32 -9.18
N LYS A 129 14.04 5.23 -10.13
CA LYS A 129 13.41 6.39 -10.78
C LYS A 129 12.13 6.87 -10.09
N ASP A 130 11.51 6.06 -9.24
CA ASP A 130 10.20 6.37 -8.67
C ASP A 130 10.27 7.54 -7.67
N TYR A 131 11.21 7.52 -6.74
CA TYR A 131 11.39 8.62 -5.79
C TYR A 131 11.81 9.95 -6.47
N PRO A 132 12.80 9.99 -7.38
CA PRO A 132 13.11 11.21 -8.13
C PRO A 132 11.93 11.74 -8.96
N ARG A 133 11.13 10.85 -9.57
CA ARG A 133 9.90 11.24 -10.27
C ARG A 133 8.93 11.92 -9.31
N PHE A 134 8.66 11.30 -8.16
CA PHE A 134 7.80 11.88 -7.14
C PHE A 134 8.30 13.25 -6.67
N CYS A 135 9.59 13.39 -6.38
CA CYS A 135 10.20 14.67 -5.98
C CYS A 135 10.05 15.78 -7.03
N LYS A 136 10.04 15.42 -8.32
CA LYS A 136 9.82 16.38 -9.41
C LYS A 136 8.35 16.77 -9.51
N GLY A 137 7.45 15.79 -9.65
CA GLY A 137 6.02 16.04 -9.85
C GLY A 137 5.33 16.65 -8.63
N ARG A 138 5.83 16.41 -7.41
CA ARG A 138 5.22 16.97 -6.19
C ARG A 138 5.23 18.51 -6.16
N ASN A 139 6.09 19.16 -6.95
CA ASN A 139 6.15 20.62 -7.01
C ASN A 139 4.90 21.24 -7.65
N ASP A 140 4.13 20.44 -8.40
CA ASP A 140 2.91 20.87 -9.09
C ASP A 140 1.63 20.50 -8.30
N LEU A 141 1.77 19.99 -7.07
CA LEU A 141 0.64 19.68 -6.20
C LEU A 141 -0.10 20.95 -5.77
N ARG A 142 -1.41 20.95 -5.94
CA ARG A 142 -2.28 22.06 -5.50
C ARG A 142 -2.82 21.77 -4.11
N ALA A 143 -2.37 22.53 -3.12
CA ALA A 143 -2.90 22.43 -1.76
C ALA A 143 -4.41 22.73 -1.73
N THR A 144 -5.14 21.96 -0.93
CA THR A 144 -6.54 22.26 -0.59
C THR A 144 -6.63 23.08 0.71
N GLN A 145 -7.84 23.49 1.11
CA GLN A 145 -8.06 24.08 2.43
C GLN A 145 -7.72 23.11 3.57
N LYS A 146 -7.83 21.80 3.30
CA LYS A 146 -7.39 20.78 4.24
C LYS A 146 -5.90 20.55 4.09
N LYS A 147 -5.18 20.77 5.18
CA LYS A 147 -3.75 20.53 5.26
C LYS A 147 -3.40 19.06 5.03
N GLY A 148 -2.30 18.84 4.29
CA GLY A 148 -1.83 17.51 3.91
C GLY A 148 -2.67 16.87 2.80
N LEU A 149 -3.73 17.52 2.33
CA LEU A 149 -4.53 17.09 1.19
C LEU A 149 -4.26 17.99 -0.01
N PHE A 150 -3.96 17.37 -1.14
CA PHE A 150 -3.60 18.01 -2.39
C PHE A 150 -4.47 17.50 -3.53
N ILE A 151 -4.67 18.36 -4.53
CA ILE A 151 -5.18 17.97 -5.84
C ILE A 151 -3.96 17.76 -6.75
N ILE A 152 -3.99 16.67 -7.50
CA ILE A 152 -2.99 16.34 -8.51
C ILE A 152 -3.66 16.23 -9.87
N ASP A 153 -3.23 17.08 -10.80
CA ASP A 153 -3.80 17.12 -12.16
C ASP A 153 -3.15 16.07 -13.07
N PHE A 154 -1.87 15.73 -12.81
CA PHE A 154 -1.06 14.77 -13.57
C PHE A 154 -0.40 13.74 -12.64
N PRO A 155 -1.12 12.71 -12.21
CA PRO A 155 -0.56 11.76 -11.26
C PRO A 155 0.54 10.88 -11.84
N ASP A 156 0.63 10.74 -13.16
CA ASP A 156 1.72 10.04 -13.86
C ASP A 156 3.07 10.74 -13.77
N GLU A 157 3.08 12.06 -13.50
CA GLU A 157 4.32 12.79 -13.22
C GLU A 157 4.88 12.52 -11.82
N CYS A 158 4.07 11.94 -10.93
CA CYS A 158 4.47 11.56 -9.56
C CYS A 158 4.61 10.04 -9.40
N PHE A 159 3.66 9.27 -9.93
CA PHE A 159 3.45 7.86 -9.59
C PHE A 159 3.52 6.95 -10.83
N PRO A 160 3.82 5.65 -10.67
CA PRO A 160 3.84 4.73 -11.80
C PRO A 160 2.44 4.57 -12.40
N SER A 161 2.35 4.57 -13.73
CA SER A 161 1.08 4.47 -14.47
C SER A 161 0.26 3.23 -14.12
N SER A 162 0.93 2.13 -13.73
CA SER A 162 0.31 0.87 -13.29
C SER A 162 -0.67 1.03 -12.12
N TRP A 163 -0.47 2.06 -11.28
CA TRP A 163 -1.27 2.32 -10.09
C TRP A 163 -2.38 3.36 -10.28
N LEU A 164 -2.34 4.14 -11.37
CA LEU A 164 -3.27 5.26 -11.59
C LEU A 164 -4.70 4.82 -11.89
N ALA A 165 -4.86 3.58 -12.35
CA ALA A 165 -6.15 2.94 -12.59
C ALA A 165 -6.60 2.06 -11.41
N SER A 166 -6.07 2.29 -10.21
CA SER A 166 -6.58 1.62 -9.01
C SER A 166 -7.93 2.14 -8.60
N SER A 167 -8.83 1.20 -8.30
CA SER A 167 -10.18 1.48 -7.81
C SER A 167 -10.22 1.70 -6.29
N VAL A 168 -9.09 1.47 -5.62
CA VAL A 168 -8.90 1.63 -4.18
C VAL A 168 -7.74 2.58 -3.87
N PRO A 169 -7.60 3.09 -2.63
CA PRO A 169 -6.45 3.90 -2.25
C PRO A 169 -5.12 3.17 -2.41
N VAL A 170 -4.12 3.88 -2.95
CA VAL A 170 -2.75 3.40 -3.11
C VAL A 170 -1.80 4.29 -2.32
N ILE A 171 -1.12 3.71 -1.35
CA ILE A 171 -0.22 4.42 -0.44
C ILE A 171 1.21 4.10 -0.83
N PHE A 172 1.97 5.13 -1.21
CA PHE A 172 3.37 4.98 -1.58
C PHE A 172 4.28 5.24 -0.38
N ASP A 173 5.16 4.28 -0.12
CA ASP A 173 6.26 4.37 0.85
C ASP A 173 7.59 4.56 0.11
N PHE A 174 8.15 5.77 0.18
CA PHE A 174 9.46 6.08 -0.43
C PHE A 174 10.65 5.92 0.52
N ARG A 175 10.43 5.52 1.79
CA ARG A 175 11.51 5.24 2.74
C ARG A 175 12.10 3.85 2.53
N GLY A 176 11.26 2.87 2.20
CA GLY A 176 11.69 1.47 2.17
C GLY A 176 12.18 1.01 3.54
N VAL A 177 13.29 0.24 3.56
CA VAL A 177 13.97 -0.20 4.80
C VAL A 177 15.08 0.75 5.27
N ALA A 178 15.28 1.88 4.59
CA ALA A 178 16.39 2.78 4.91
C ALA A 178 16.18 3.49 6.26
N SER A 179 17.27 3.59 7.03
CA SER A 179 17.38 4.62 8.07
C SER A 179 17.61 5.96 7.40
N ILE A 180 16.91 6.99 7.87
CA ILE A 180 17.02 8.36 7.36
C ILE A 180 17.25 9.24 8.57
N ASP A 181 18.44 9.84 8.62
CA ASP A 181 18.88 10.64 9.77
C ASP A 181 18.29 12.05 9.75
N ASP A 182 18.02 12.61 8.57
CA ASP A 182 17.38 13.93 8.42
C ASP A 182 15.92 13.87 8.87
N PRO A 183 15.53 14.53 9.99
CA PRO A 183 14.14 14.56 10.45
C PRO A 183 13.19 15.28 9.48
N GLY A 184 13.72 16.14 8.61
CA GLY A 184 12.95 16.89 7.61
C GLY A 184 12.71 16.13 6.31
N ASP A 185 13.26 14.92 6.16
CA ASP A 185 13.12 14.16 4.93
C ASP A 185 11.66 13.75 4.68
N ILE A 186 11.19 14.05 3.48
CA ILE A 186 9.79 13.84 3.10
C ILE A 186 9.42 12.34 3.04
N ARG A 187 10.42 11.44 2.94
CA ARG A 187 10.23 9.98 2.97
C ARG A 187 9.75 9.47 4.33
N HIS A 188 9.80 10.29 5.39
CA HIS A 188 9.13 9.95 6.66
C HIS A 188 7.60 9.90 6.51
N GLY A 189 7.05 10.65 5.55
CA GLY A 189 5.65 10.62 5.18
C GLY A 189 5.31 9.51 4.19
N LEU A 190 4.02 9.17 4.16
CA LEU A 190 3.39 8.29 3.18
C LEU A 190 2.47 9.10 2.29
N TYR A 191 2.32 8.66 1.04
CA TYR A 191 1.57 9.41 0.04
C TYR A 191 0.43 8.55 -0.50
N CYS A 192 -0.78 8.83 -0.02
CA CYS A 192 -2.00 8.11 -0.38
C CYS A 192 -2.68 8.76 -1.57
N LEU A 193 -2.56 8.13 -2.74
CA LEU A 193 -3.33 8.48 -3.94
C LEU A 193 -4.70 7.82 -3.86
N PHE A 194 -5.75 8.62 -3.88
CA PHE A 194 -7.12 8.12 -3.91
C PHE A 194 -7.54 7.78 -5.35
N PRO A 195 -8.51 6.86 -5.53
CA PRO A 195 -9.14 6.61 -6.82
C PRO A 195 -9.63 7.90 -7.47
N ARG A 196 -9.64 7.93 -8.81
CA ARG A 196 -10.05 9.12 -9.56
C ARG A 196 -11.45 9.56 -9.12
N HIS A 197 -11.55 10.81 -8.68
CA HIS A 197 -12.81 11.38 -8.24
C HIS A 197 -13.73 11.66 -9.44
N SER A 198 -15.06 11.68 -9.20
CA SER A 198 -16.07 11.93 -10.23
C SER A 198 -15.91 13.29 -10.93
N SER A 199 -15.34 14.27 -10.23
CA SER A 199 -14.97 15.59 -10.80
C SER A 199 -13.80 15.53 -11.79
N GLY A 200 -13.21 14.37 -12.01
CA GLY A 200 -12.08 14.15 -12.93
C GLY A 200 -10.70 14.39 -12.31
N HIS A 201 -10.63 14.92 -11.08
CA HIS A 201 -9.39 15.18 -10.33
C HIS A 201 -8.93 13.97 -9.54
N PHE A 202 -7.63 13.92 -9.25
CA PHE A 202 -7.06 13.00 -8.27
C PHE A 202 -6.75 13.76 -6.98
N PHE A 203 -6.88 13.07 -5.86
CA PHE A 203 -6.52 13.57 -4.54
C PHE A 203 -5.34 12.80 -3.99
N LEU A 204 -4.42 13.53 -3.37
CA LEU A 204 -3.25 12.97 -2.70
C LEU A 204 -3.24 13.43 -1.24
N ALA A 205 -3.16 12.48 -0.30
CA ALA A 205 -2.93 12.78 1.10
C ALA A 205 -1.48 12.45 1.48
N ALA A 206 -0.80 13.39 2.13
CA ALA A 206 0.46 13.16 2.83
C ALA A 206 0.15 12.81 4.30
N ILE A 207 0.52 11.60 4.72
CA ILE A 207 0.12 11.01 5.99
C ILE A 207 1.38 10.54 6.74
N PRO A 208 1.60 10.93 8.01
CA PRO A 208 2.67 10.34 8.80
C PRO A 208 2.48 8.82 8.92
N ARG A 209 3.58 8.06 8.85
CA ARG A 209 3.52 6.59 8.93
C ARG A 209 2.82 6.10 10.20
N THR A 210 3.14 6.68 11.35
CA THR A 210 2.51 6.36 12.64
C THR A 210 1.00 6.63 12.62
N SER A 211 0.57 7.76 12.06
CA SER A 211 -0.85 8.10 11.92
C SER A 211 -1.60 7.10 11.03
N LEU A 212 -1.01 6.63 9.94
CA LEU A 212 -1.64 5.60 9.11
C LEU A 212 -1.87 4.31 9.91
N ILE A 213 -0.83 3.83 10.59
CA ILE A 213 -0.89 2.59 11.38
C ILE A 213 -1.96 2.70 12.48
N VAL A 214 -1.94 3.79 13.26
CA VAL A 214 -2.92 4.02 14.32
C VAL A 214 -4.35 4.08 13.78
N ASN A 215 -4.57 4.74 12.64
CA ASN A 215 -5.90 4.80 12.03
C ASN A 215 -6.37 3.43 11.53
N LEU A 216 -5.49 2.59 10.98
CA LEU A 216 -5.85 1.25 10.53
C LEU A 216 -6.14 0.30 11.70
N LEU A 217 -5.38 0.40 12.79
CA LEU A 217 -5.64 -0.35 14.03
C LEU A 217 -7.01 0.00 14.62
N ASN A 218 -7.39 1.28 14.55
CA ASN A 218 -8.63 1.78 15.15
C ASN A 218 -9.83 1.83 14.18
N GLY A 219 -9.68 1.39 12.92
CA GLY A 219 -10.78 1.41 11.94
C GLY A 219 -11.15 2.80 11.40
N ASN A 220 -10.27 3.80 11.56
CA ASN A 220 -10.53 5.21 11.22
C ASN A 220 -9.98 5.63 9.84
N PHE A 221 -9.46 4.69 9.04
CA PHE A 221 -8.90 5.03 7.73
C PHE A 221 -10.00 5.12 6.65
N PRO A 222 -10.15 6.27 5.96
CA PRO A 222 -11.17 6.42 4.94
C PRO A 222 -10.75 5.74 3.63
N ILE A 223 -11.45 4.66 3.26
CA ILE A 223 -11.19 3.93 2.00
C ILE A 223 -11.77 4.65 0.78
N LYS A 224 -12.83 5.43 0.98
CA LYS A 224 -13.40 6.31 -0.03
C LYS A 224 -13.27 7.75 0.42
N LEU A 225 -12.87 8.63 -0.50
CA LEU A 225 -13.12 10.05 -0.33
C LEU A 225 -14.64 10.25 -0.54
N ALA A 226 -15.42 10.11 0.54
CA ALA A 226 -16.69 10.83 0.59
C ALA A 226 -16.34 12.33 0.47
N SER A 227 -17.23 13.14 -0.12
CA SER A 227 -17.06 14.56 -0.49
C SER A 227 -16.10 15.37 0.40
N THR A 228 -15.54 16.48 -0.08
CA THR A 228 -14.59 17.35 0.66
C THR A 228 -14.92 17.63 2.14
N ASP A 229 -16.18 17.49 2.57
CA ASP A 229 -16.68 17.60 3.94
C ASP A 229 -16.40 16.38 4.85
N SER A 230 -16.11 15.21 4.29
CA SER A 230 -15.94 13.94 5.02
C SER A 230 -14.51 13.69 5.48
N VAL A 231 -13.56 14.54 5.09
CA VAL A 231 -12.17 14.44 5.51
C VAL A 231 -11.97 14.99 6.93
N LYS A 232 -12.95 14.87 7.83
CA LYS A 232 -12.95 15.52 9.15
C LYS A 232 -12.00 14.91 10.20
N GLN A 233 -11.27 13.83 9.92
CA GLN A 233 -10.48 13.13 10.96
C GLN A 233 -9.07 12.70 10.54
N ILE A 234 -8.28 13.60 9.94
CA ILE A 234 -6.83 13.35 9.90
C ILE A 234 -6.15 14.59 10.50
N GLU A 235 -5.88 14.54 11.80
CA GLU A 235 -4.99 15.49 12.46
C GLU A 235 -3.57 15.31 11.90
N VAL A 236 -2.99 16.39 11.36
CA VAL A 236 -1.57 16.39 10.95
C VAL A 236 -0.87 17.69 11.38
N MET A 237 0.22 17.52 12.13
CA MET A 237 1.12 18.50 12.77
C MET A 237 1.57 19.69 11.91
N LYS A 238 1.57 20.90 12.50
CA LYS A 238 1.79 22.27 11.96
C LYS A 238 2.95 22.40 10.94
N PRO A 239 2.80 23.17 9.84
CA PRO A 239 3.87 23.33 8.85
C PRO A 239 4.77 24.53 9.20
N SER A 240 6.08 24.37 8.99
CA SER A 240 7.03 25.47 8.81
C SER A 240 7.18 25.77 7.32
N GLY A 241 6.69 26.94 6.88
CA GLY A 241 6.97 27.48 5.55
C GLY A 241 5.74 27.98 4.78
N SER A 242 5.78 29.24 4.33
CA SER A 242 4.77 29.86 3.48
C SER A 242 4.94 29.44 2.02
N PHE A 243 3.93 28.84 1.39
CA PHE A 243 3.95 28.50 -0.03
C PHE A 243 3.23 29.58 -0.85
N ARG A 244 3.96 30.24 -1.76
CA ARG A 244 3.38 31.16 -2.77
C ARG A 244 2.61 30.35 -3.82
N ARG A 245 1.38 30.76 -4.16
CA ARG A 245 0.61 30.25 -5.30
C ARG A 245 1.43 30.45 -6.58
N ARG A 246 1.92 29.36 -7.19
CA ARG A 246 2.36 29.36 -8.59
C ARG A 246 1.19 28.90 -9.46
N GLU A 247 0.99 29.57 -10.59
CA GLU A 247 0.08 29.08 -11.62
C GLU A 247 0.59 27.74 -12.17
N SER A 248 -0.33 26.81 -12.40
CA SER A 248 0.01 25.50 -12.95
C SER A 248 0.66 25.68 -14.34
N PRO A 249 1.82 25.04 -14.61
CA PRO A 249 2.43 25.04 -15.94
C PRO A 249 1.61 24.23 -16.97
N TYR A 250 0.35 23.93 -16.68
CA TYR A 250 -0.52 23.08 -17.46
C TYR A 250 -1.97 23.62 -17.51
N TYR A 251 -2.75 23.18 -18.50
CA TYR A 251 -4.16 23.56 -18.69
C TYR A 251 -4.98 22.39 -19.23
N LEU A 252 -6.29 22.36 -18.92
CA LEU A 252 -7.21 21.33 -19.40
C LEU A 252 -7.75 21.70 -20.79
N GLU A 253 -7.57 20.83 -21.78
CA GLU A 253 -8.08 21.01 -23.13
C GLU A 253 -8.79 19.74 -23.60
N ARG A 254 -10.11 19.81 -23.83
CA ARG A 254 -10.95 18.68 -24.29
C ARG A 254 -10.81 17.42 -23.42
N GLY A 255 -10.80 17.60 -22.08
CA GLY A 255 -10.71 16.50 -21.12
C GLY A 255 -9.32 15.86 -20.99
N ARG A 256 -8.30 16.40 -21.68
CA ARG A 256 -6.90 16.01 -21.54
C ARG A 256 -6.10 17.20 -21.03
N TRP A 257 -5.25 16.96 -20.05
CA TRP A 257 -4.39 18.01 -19.56
C TRP A 257 -3.15 18.17 -20.46
N LYS A 258 -2.78 19.42 -20.77
CA LYS A 258 -1.65 19.77 -21.64
C LYS A 258 -0.67 20.70 -20.92
N ARG A 259 0.62 20.56 -21.23
CA ARG A 259 1.69 21.44 -20.72
C ARG A 259 1.68 22.76 -21.48
N ARG A 260 1.69 23.87 -20.74
CA ARG A 260 1.98 25.20 -21.30
C ARG A 260 3.41 25.14 -21.82
N ARG A 261 3.57 25.32 -23.13
CA ARG A 261 4.90 25.56 -23.69
C ARG A 261 5.29 26.96 -23.23
N HIS A 262 6.37 27.07 -22.45
CA HIS A 262 7.00 28.37 -22.25
C HIS A 262 7.51 28.85 -23.62
N LEU A 263 7.02 30.00 -24.07
CA LEU A 263 7.67 30.79 -25.11
C LEU A 263 8.99 31.35 -24.56
#